data_AF-A0A920V7P8-F1
#
_entry.id   AF-A0A920V7P8-F1
#
_cell.length_a   1.000
_cell.length_b   1.000
_cell.length_c   1.000
_cell.angle_alpha   90.00
_cell.angle_beta   90.00
_cell.angle_gamma   90.00
#
_symmetry.space_group_name_H-M   'P 1'
#
loop_
_entity.id
_entity.type
_entity.pdbx_description
1 polymer ?
#
loop_
_entity_poly.entity_id
_entity_poly.type
_entity_poly.pdbx_seq_one_letter_code
_entity_poly.pdbx_strand_id
1 'polypeptide(L)'
;MEEEKFLILLDRGIKILNDEISKIDKVLPGDVAFKLYDTYGFPLDLTEDILKNKSLKVDNDKFHSLMKDSKELAKKNWKGSGDSAIDDIWFGIREKLGVTEFLGYETNQAEGVILSLFKGDKEVDQLNSGEEGMIIVNQTPFYGESGGQVGDKGEIISGEFKFDVLDVKKN
;
A
#
# COMPACT_ATOMS: atom_id res chain seq x y z
N MET A 1 -20.08 5.11 1.83
CA MET A 1 -19.85 4.83 0.40
C MET A 1 -18.42 5.22 0.06
N GLU A 2 -17.61 4.24 -0.32
CA GLU A 2 -16.22 4.42 -0.72
C GLU A 2 -16.09 5.07 -2.11
N GLU A 3 -17.06 4.78 -2.99
CA GLU A 3 -17.17 5.40 -4.33
C GLU A 3 -17.35 6.92 -4.30
N GLU A 4 -18.13 7.47 -3.36
CA GLU A 4 -18.31 8.93 -3.23
C GLU A 4 -17.01 9.64 -2.86
N LYS A 5 -16.20 9.04 -1.99
CA LYS A 5 -14.89 9.59 -1.61
C LYS A 5 -13.90 9.52 -2.77
N PHE A 6 -13.94 8.45 -3.55
CA PHE A 6 -13.13 8.29 -4.76
C PHE A 6 -13.46 9.35 -5.82
N LEU A 7 -14.75 9.60 -6.07
CA LEU A 7 -15.18 10.63 -7.03
C LEU A 7 -14.76 12.04 -6.62
N ILE A 8 -14.79 12.37 -5.32
CA ILE A 8 -14.33 13.67 -4.80
C ILE A 8 -12.81 13.85 -4.99
N LEU A 9 -12.02 12.78 -4.78
CA LEU A 9 -10.58 12.79 -5.02
C LEU A 9 -10.26 12.99 -6.51
N LEU A 10 -11.00 12.32 -7.39
CA LEU A 10 -10.86 12.46 -8.84
C LEU A 10 -11.20 13.88 -9.33
N ASP A 11 -12.29 14.49 -8.84
CA ASP A 11 -12.68 15.86 -9.24
C ASP A 11 -11.58 16.88 -8.91
N ARG A 12 -10.94 16.71 -7.75
CA ARG A 12 -9.81 17.56 -7.33
C ARG A 12 -8.58 17.35 -8.21
N GLY A 13 -8.27 16.10 -8.55
CA GLY A 13 -7.17 15.78 -9.47
C GLY A 13 -7.38 16.34 -10.87
N ILE A 14 -8.60 16.27 -11.40
CA ILE A 14 -8.97 16.82 -12.72
C ILE A 14 -8.82 18.34 -12.76
N LYS A 15 -9.21 19.06 -11.70
CA LYS A 15 -9.04 20.52 -11.62
C LYS A 15 -7.56 20.91 -11.68
N ILE A 16 -6.72 20.25 -10.88
CA ILE A 16 -5.27 20.49 -10.86
C ILE A 16 -4.66 20.17 -12.22
N LEU A 17 -5.04 19.04 -12.83
CA LEU A 17 -4.56 18.65 -14.15
C LEU A 17 -4.95 19.69 -15.22
N ASN A 18 -6.18 20.19 -15.22
CA ASN A 18 -6.60 21.22 -16.18
C ASN A 18 -5.85 22.54 -15.99
N ASP A 19 -5.61 22.95 -14.75
CA ASP A 19 -4.83 24.16 -14.45
C ASP A 19 -3.39 24.02 -14.98
N GLU A 20 -2.77 22.85 -14.84
CA GLU A 20 -1.42 22.61 -15.35
C GLU A 20 -1.39 22.47 -16.87
N ILE A 21 -2.40 21.82 -17.47
CA ILE A 21 -2.58 21.76 -18.93
C ILE A 21 -2.67 23.16 -19.54
N SER A 22 -3.29 24.12 -18.85
CA SER A 22 -3.41 25.49 -19.35
C SER A 22 -2.09 26.27 -19.39
N LYS A 23 -1.04 25.77 -18.72
CA LYS A 23 0.29 26.39 -18.61
C LYS A 23 1.33 25.76 -19.53
N ILE A 24 0.97 24.70 -20.25
CA ILE A 24 1.87 23.91 -21.10
C ILE A 24 1.39 23.91 -22.55
N ASP A 25 2.29 23.59 -23.47
CA ASP A 25 2.00 23.60 -24.90
C ASP A 25 1.70 22.19 -25.44
N LYS A 26 2.58 21.20 -25.18
CA LYS A 26 2.45 19.83 -25.74
C LYS A 26 2.75 18.67 -24.78
N VAL A 27 3.58 18.89 -23.77
CA VAL A 27 4.06 17.84 -22.87
C VAL A 27 3.83 18.26 -21.43
N LEU A 28 3.09 17.44 -20.68
CA LEU A 28 2.93 17.57 -19.24
C LEU A 28 4.23 17.12 -18.57
N PRO A 29 4.88 18.00 -17.77
CA PRO A 29 6.09 17.63 -17.05
C PRO A 29 5.86 16.42 -16.15
N GLY A 30 6.84 15.51 -16.12
CA GLY A 30 6.73 14.28 -15.33
C GLY A 30 6.63 14.53 -13.83
N ASP A 31 7.13 15.68 -13.34
CA ASP A 31 6.96 16.13 -11.95
C ASP A 31 5.50 16.46 -11.59
N VAL A 32 4.75 17.06 -12.52
CA VAL A 32 3.32 17.33 -12.33
C VAL A 32 2.53 16.03 -12.34
N ALA A 33 2.81 15.14 -13.31
CA ALA A 33 2.19 13.82 -13.37
C ALA A 33 2.50 12.99 -12.11
N PHE A 34 3.75 13.03 -11.64
CA PHE A 34 4.17 12.36 -10.41
C PHE A 34 3.43 12.91 -9.20
N LYS A 35 3.28 14.23 -9.06
CA LYS A 35 2.54 14.85 -7.95
C LYS A 35 1.06 14.48 -7.98
N LEU A 36 0.43 14.45 -9.16
CA LEU A 36 -0.95 14.00 -9.33
C LEU A 36 -1.13 12.56 -8.82
N TYR A 37 -0.20 11.68 -9.17
CA TYR A 37 -0.21 10.29 -8.72
C TYR A 37 0.08 10.12 -7.23
N ASP A 38 1.25 10.60 -6.77
CA ASP A 38 1.79 10.36 -5.43
C ASP A 38 1.05 11.14 -4.33
N THR A 39 0.73 12.42 -4.58
CA THR A 39 0.13 13.29 -3.57
C THR A 39 -1.39 13.30 -3.60
N TYR A 40 -1.98 13.24 -4.80
CA TYR A 40 -3.43 13.39 -4.98
C TYR A 40 -4.14 12.08 -5.32
N GLY A 41 -3.41 10.97 -5.48
CA GLY A 41 -3.96 9.65 -5.78
C GLY A 41 -4.60 9.57 -7.17
N PHE A 42 -4.23 10.47 -8.08
CA PHE A 42 -4.83 10.56 -9.40
C PHE A 42 -4.10 9.60 -10.37
N PRO A 43 -4.79 8.63 -10.98
CA PRO A 43 -4.14 7.59 -11.78
C PRO A 43 -3.39 8.17 -12.99
N LEU A 44 -2.21 7.62 -13.29
CA LEU A 44 -1.45 8.00 -14.49
C LEU A 44 -2.26 7.70 -15.76
N ASP A 45 -2.91 6.53 -15.83
CA ASP A 45 -3.73 6.13 -16.98
C ASP A 45 -4.82 7.16 -17.30
N LEU A 46 -5.48 7.70 -16.26
CA LEU A 46 -6.53 8.71 -16.42
C LEU A 46 -5.95 10.05 -16.87
N THR A 47 -4.75 10.39 -16.39
CA THR A 47 -4.00 11.57 -16.84
C THR A 47 -3.65 11.45 -18.32
N GLU A 48 -3.13 10.30 -18.74
CA GLU A 48 -2.79 10.02 -20.14
C GLU A 48 -4.03 10.06 -21.05
N ASP A 49 -5.16 9.49 -20.62
CA ASP A 49 -6.42 9.54 -21.37
C ASP A 49 -6.95 10.97 -21.55
N ILE A 50 -6.89 11.80 -20.51
CA ILE A 50 -7.32 13.21 -20.58
C ILE A 50 -6.40 14.00 -21.52
N LEU A 51 -5.08 13.79 -21.43
CA LEU A 51 -4.10 14.45 -22.29
C LEU A 51 -4.23 14.00 -23.75
N LYS A 52 -4.48 12.72 -24.00
CA LYS A 52 -4.67 12.15 -25.33
C LYS A 52 -5.85 12.78 -26.05
N ASN A 53 -6.97 13.03 -25.35
CA ASN A 53 -8.12 13.76 -25.89
C ASN A 53 -7.79 15.20 -26.31
N LYS A 54 -6.76 15.81 -25.72
CA LYS A 54 -6.27 17.16 -26.03
C LYS A 54 -5.02 17.17 -26.93
N SER A 55 -4.62 16.02 -27.48
CA SER A 55 -3.37 15.86 -28.26
C SER A 55 -2.09 16.23 -27.50
N LEU A 56 -2.10 16.08 -26.17
CA LEU A 56 -0.97 16.29 -25.27
C LEU A 56 -0.36 14.96 -24.84
N LYS A 57 0.86 14.97 -24.31
CA LYS A 57 1.58 13.78 -23.80
C LYS A 57 2.13 14.01 -22.41
N VAL A 58 2.37 12.93 -21.65
CA VAL A 58 3.16 12.97 -20.41
C VAL A 58 4.63 12.74 -20.72
N ASP A 59 5.52 13.42 -19.99
CA ASP A 59 6.93 13.03 -19.90
C ASP A 59 7.06 11.78 -19.00
N ASN A 60 6.85 10.62 -19.62
CA ASN A 60 6.91 9.32 -18.95
C ASN A 60 8.32 9.00 -18.43
N ASP A 61 9.38 9.43 -19.11
CA ASP A 61 10.76 9.20 -18.66
C ASP A 61 11.01 9.89 -17.32
N LYS A 62 10.61 11.17 -17.22
CA LYS A 62 10.75 11.92 -15.97
C LYS A 62 9.84 11.38 -14.87
N PHE A 63 8.60 10.99 -15.19
CA PHE A 63 7.69 10.36 -14.24
C PHE A 63 8.28 9.08 -13.64
N HIS A 64 8.77 8.15 -14.48
CA HIS A 64 9.36 6.90 -14.03
C HIS A 64 10.64 7.11 -13.21
N SER A 65 11.46 8.10 -13.56
CA SER A 65 12.62 8.49 -12.75
C SER A 65 12.20 8.93 -11.35
N LEU A 66 11.18 9.79 -11.25
CA LEU A 66 10.69 10.29 -9.96
C LEU A 66 10.01 9.19 -9.12
N MET A 67 9.29 8.26 -9.76
CA MET A 67 8.77 7.07 -9.11
C MET A 67 9.88 6.21 -8.50
N LYS A 68 10.97 6.02 -9.24
CA LYS A 68 12.14 5.28 -8.75
C LYS A 68 12.81 6.01 -7.59
N ASP A 69 13.03 7.31 -7.71
CA ASP A 69 13.65 8.13 -6.66
C ASP A 69 12.79 8.17 -5.39
N SER A 70 11.47 8.30 -5.53
CA SER A 70 10.51 8.25 -4.41
C SER A 70 10.55 6.90 -3.71
N LYS A 71 10.62 5.79 -4.47
CA LYS A 71 10.79 4.44 -3.93
C LYS A 71 12.11 4.28 -3.18
N GLU A 72 13.22 4.79 -3.72
CA GLU A 72 14.52 4.78 -3.04
C GLU A 72 14.54 5.66 -1.78
N LEU A 73 13.86 6.81 -1.80
CA LEU A 73 13.68 7.68 -0.63
C LEU A 73 12.80 7.04 0.44
N ALA A 74 11.70 6.39 0.04
CA ALA A 74 10.84 5.63 0.93
C ALA A 74 11.63 4.50 1.60
N LYS A 75 12.48 3.79 0.85
CA LYS A 75 13.42 2.80 1.39
C LYS A 75 14.40 3.41 2.40
N LYS A 76 14.99 4.57 2.10
CA LYS A 76 15.94 5.26 3.01
C LYS A 76 15.29 5.81 4.28
N ASN A 77 14.02 6.21 4.19
CA ASN A 77 13.26 6.77 5.31
C ASN A 77 12.44 5.71 6.06
N TRP A 78 12.43 4.46 5.59
CA TRP A 78 11.77 3.35 6.27
C TRP A 78 12.53 3.04 7.57
N LYS A 79 11.90 3.33 8.71
CA LYS A 79 12.36 2.88 10.01
C LYS A 79 11.87 1.45 10.25
N GLY A 80 12.56 0.50 9.64
CA GLY A 80 12.44 -0.91 9.99
C GLY A 80 13.37 -1.27 11.16
N SER A 81 13.40 -2.54 11.54
CA SER A 81 14.10 -3.08 12.72
C SER A 81 15.63 -2.87 12.74
N GLY A 82 16.20 -2.23 11.71
CA GLY A 82 17.62 -1.91 11.58
C GLY A 82 18.39 -2.86 10.66
N ASP A 83 17.71 -3.83 10.04
CA ASP A 83 18.33 -4.82 9.16
C ASP A 83 17.84 -4.66 7.71
N SER A 84 18.67 -4.00 6.89
CA SER A 84 18.32 -3.55 5.52
C SER A 84 17.80 -4.65 4.58
N ALA A 85 18.19 -5.91 4.79
CA ALA A 85 17.74 -7.04 3.98
C ALA A 85 16.30 -7.48 4.33
N ILE A 86 15.90 -7.31 5.60
CA ILE A 86 14.56 -7.66 6.08
C ILE A 86 13.55 -6.61 5.60
N ASP A 87 13.96 -5.33 5.60
CA ASP A 87 13.13 -4.23 5.13
C ASP A 87 12.79 -4.31 3.63
N ASP A 88 13.72 -4.78 2.79
CA ASP A 88 13.48 -4.97 1.35
C ASP A 88 12.41 -6.05 1.08
N ILE A 89 12.35 -7.11 1.90
CA ILE A 89 11.35 -8.17 1.81
C ILE A 89 9.97 -7.59 2.13
N TRP A 90 9.83 -6.91 3.27
CA TRP A 90 8.55 -6.33 3.70
C TRP A 90 8.04 -5.24 2.76
N PHE A 91 8.94 -4.42 2.20
CA PHE A 91 8.55 -3.42 1.20
C PHE A 91 7.97 -4.07 -0.06
N GLY A 92 8.65 -5.10 -0.60
CA GLY A 92 8.17 -5.82 -1.78
C GLY A 92 6.83 -6.51 -1.54
N ILE A 93 6.63 -7.06 -0.34
CA ILE A 93 5.36 -7.67 0.07
C ILE A 93 4.24 -6.62 0.11
N ARG A 94 4.50 -5.44 0.70
CA ARG A 94 3.50 -4.37 0.77
C ARG A 94 3.09 -3.86 -0.60
N GLU A 95 4.02 -3.75 -1.56
CA GLU A 95 3.68 -3.43 -2.95
C GLU A 95 2.85 -4.52 -3.62
N LYS A 96 3.14 -5.80 -3.34
CA LYS A 96 2.45 -6.96 -3.94
C LYS A 96 1.04 -7.15 -3.37
N LEU A 97 0.87 -7.01 -2.05
CA LEU A 97 -0.35 -7.38 -1.32
C LEU A 97 -1.24 -6.18 -0.98
N GLY A 98 -0.71 -4.95 -1.04
CA GLY A 98 -1.42 -3.75 -0.62
C GLY A 98 -1.44 -3.59 0.91
N VAL A 99 -2.38 -2.76 1.38
CA VAL A 99 -2.53 -2.44 2.82
C VAL A 99 -3.58 -3.36 3.44
N THR A 100 -3.30 -3.88 4.63
CA THR A 100 -4.29 -4.57 5.45
C THR A 100 -5.29 -3.56 6.04
N GLU A 101 -6.58 -3.83 5.89
CA GLU A 101 -7.65 -3.05 6.50
C GLU A 101 -7.77 -3.37 8.00
N PHE A 102 -7.76 -2.35 8.84
CA PHE A 102 -7.87 -2.50 10.29
C PHE A 102 -9.31 -2.22 10.76
N LEU A 103 -9.94 -3.23 11.35
CA LEU A 103 -11.35 -3.21 11.78
C LEU A 103 -11.52 -3.12 13.32
N GLY A 104 -10.42 -3.11 14.07
CA GLY A 104 -10.42 -3.20 15.54
C GLY A 104 -11.06 -2.04 16.29
N TYR A 105 -11.37 -0.94 15.61
CA TYR A 105 -12.15 0.17 16.19
C TYR A 105 -13.65 -0.12 16.26
N GLU A 106 -14.14 -1.02 15.41
CA GLU A 106 -15.57 -1.32 15.28
C GLU A 106 -15.91 -2.71 15.83
N THR A 107 -15.01 -3.68 15.68
CA THR A 107 -15.23 -5.07 16.08
C THR A 107 -13.95 -5.74 16.59
N ASN A 108 -14.11 -6.70 17.50
CA ASN A 108 -13.03 -7.58 17.97
C ASN A 108 -13.00 -8.93 17.24
N GLN A 109 -13.92 -9.15 16.30
CA GLN A 109 -14.00 -10.35 15.47
C GLN A 109 -14.26 -9.95 14.02
N ALA A 110 -13.47 -10.50 13.09
CA ALA A 110 -13.70 -10.33 11.66
C ALA A 110 -13.29 -11.58 10.90
N GLU A 111 -13.91 -11.78 9.75
CA GLU A 111 -13.45 -12.76 8.76
C GLU A 111 -12.42 -12.09 7.85
N GLY A 112 -11.44 -12.85 7.36
CA GLY A 112 -10.38 -12.34 6.50
C GLY A 112 -9.77 -13.44 5.65
N VAL A 113 -9.07 -13.04 4.60
CA VAL A 113 -8.36 -13.92 3.68
C VAL A 113 -6.88 -13.87 3.99
N ILE A 114 -6.25 -15.04 4.14
CA ILE A 114 -4.80 -15.17 4.23
C ILE A 114 -4.21 -14.85 2.86
N LEU A 115 -3.38 -13.83 2.81
CA LEU A 115 -2.69 -13.37 1.60
C LEU A 115 -1.31 -14.01 1.44
N SER A 116 -0.61 -14.24 2.55
CA SER A 116 0.72 -14.85 2.55
C SER A 116 1.11 -15.40 3.93
N LEU A 117 2.04 -16.35 3.95
CA LEU A 117 2.57 -17.00 5.15
C LEU A 117 4.09 -16.87 5.18
N PHE A 118 4.64 -16.69 6.38
CA PHE A 118 6.08 -16.59 6.59
C PHE A 118 6.55 -17.51 7.71
N LYS A 119 7.74 -18.09 7.54
CA LYS A 119 8.47 -18.79 8.60
C LYS A 119 9.77 -18.05 8.85
N GLY A 120 9.83 -17.29 9.94
CA GLY A 120 10.85 -16.23 10.10
C GLY A 120 10.71 -15.20 8.98
N ASP A 121 11.80 -14.89 8.29
CA ASP A 121 11.81 -13.89 7.20
C ASP A 121 11.60 -14.48 5.80
N LYS A 122 11.13 -15.74 5.68
CA LYS A 122 10.91 -16.40 4.38
C LYS A 122 9.44 -16.65 4.10
N GLU A 123 8.97 -16.19 2.94
CA GLU A 123 7.64 -16.52 2.41
C GLU A 123 7.57 -18.04 2.15
N VAL A 124 6.51 -18.67 2.60
CA VAL A 124 6.26 -20.12 2.46
C VAL A 124 4.82 -20.36 2.00
N ASP A 125 4.59 -21.47 1.30
CA ASP A 125 3.24 -21.84 0.85
C ASP A 125 2.40 -22.50 1.97
N GLN A 126 3.05 -23.02 3.02
CA GLN A 126 2.39 -23.73 4.12
C GLN A 126 3.17 -23.64 5.44
N LEU A 127 2.44 -23.69 6.55
CA LEU A 127 2.95 -23.87 7.92
C LEU A 127 2.34 -25.15 8.51
N ASN A 128 3.16 -25.97 9.17
CA ASN A 128 2.71 -27.20 9.81
C ASN A 128 2.37 -26.97 11.29
N SER A 129 1.59 -27.88 11.87
CA SER A 129 1.27 -27.86 13.30
C SER A 129 2.54 -27.83 14.15
N GLY A 130 2.60 -26.87 15.09
CA GLY A 130 3.74 -26.67 15.98
C GLY A 130 4.85 -25.78 15.41
N GLU A 131 4.72 -25.28 14.18
CA GLU A 131 5.64 -24.29 13.62
C GLU A 131 5.20 -22.87 13.98
N GLU A 132 6.15 -22.04 14.40
CA GLU A 132 5.94 -20.60 14.53
C GLU A 132 6.12 -19.92 13.17
N GLY A 133 5.25 -18.95 12.88
CA GLY A 133 5.27 -18.20 11.64
C GLY A 133 4.47 -16.91 11.74
N MET A 134 4.41 -16.17 10.64
CA MET A 134 3.61 -14.95 10.51
C MET A 134 2.56 -15.15 9.41
N ILE A 135 1.38 -14.57 9.61
CA ILE A 135 0.27 -14.60 8.66
C ILE A 135 -0.03 -13.17 8.24
N ILE A 136 -0.07 -12.92 6.93
CA ILE A 136 -0.53 -11.65 6.37
C ILE A 136 -1.97 -11.85 5.89
N VAL A 137 -2.86 -10.96 6.32
CA VAL A 137 -4.29 -10.98 5.97
C VAL A 137 -4.71 -9.69 5.30
N ASN A 138 -5.79 -9.74 4.52
CA ASN A 138 -6.35 -8.55 3.87
C ASN A 138 -7.03 -7.60 4.87
N GLN A 139 -7.61 -8.12 5.94
CA GLN A 139 -8.27 -7.34 6.99
C GLN A 139 -8.17 -8.04 8.35
N THR A 140 -8.14 -7.26 9.43
CA THR A 140 -7.98 -7.80 10.78
C THR A 140 -8.56 -6.87 11.86
N PRO A 141 -9.17 -7.43 12.93
CA PRO A 141 -9.50 -6.65 14.12
C PRO A 141 -8.30 -6.49 15.06
N PHE A 142 -7.21 -7.24 14.85
CA PHE A 142 -6.03 -7.24 15.72
C PHE A 142 -5.23 -5.95 15.59
N TYR A 143 -5.03 -5.25 16.70
CA TYR A 143 -4.20 -4.06 16.75
C TYR A 143 -2.72 -4.43 16.66
N GLY A 144 -2.05 -3.96 15.60
CA GLY A 144 -0.60 -4.08 15.48
C GLY A 144 0.13 -3.06 16.34
N GLU A 145 1.18 -3.51 17.03
CA GLU A 145 2.00 -2.68 17.91
C GLU A 145 2.39 -1.36 17.23
N SER A 146 2.01 -0.25 17.85
CA SER A 146 2.26 1.09 17.33
C SER A 146 2.18 2.12 18.46
N GLY A 147 2.99 3.18 18.40
CA GLY A 147 2.95 4.28 19.37
C GLY A 147 3.27 3.89 20.81
N GLY A 148 3.98 2.77 21.04
CA GLY A 148 4.32 2.25 22.37
C GLY A 148 3.22 1.39 23.02
N GLN A 149 2.11 1.13 22.34
CA GLN A 149 1.10 0.18 22.80
C GLN A 149 1.42 -1.24 22.32
N VAL A 150 1.32 -2.21 23.24
CA VAL A 150 1.54 -3.64 22.96
C VAL A 150 0.46 -4.13 21.98
N GLY A 151 0.88 -4.91 20.98
CA GLY A 151 -0.03 -5.52 20.01
C GLY A 151 -0.99 -6.53 20.64
N ASP A 152 -2.10 -6.78 19.95
CA ASP A 152 -3.14 -7.71 20.43
C ASP A 152 -2.69 -9.17 20.36
N LYS A 153 -3.38 -10.02 21.12
CA LYS A 153 -3.25 -11.48 21.10
C LYS A 153 -4.62 -12.12 20.94
N GLY A 154 -4.66 -13.30 20.36
CA GLY A 154 -5.91 -14.02 20.15
C GLY A 154 -5.72 -15.22 19.25
N GLU A 155 -6.73 -15.54 18.44
CA GLU A 155 -6.76 -16.77 17.67
C GLU A 155 -7.32 -16.50 16.27
N ILE A 156 -6.73 -17.12 15.26
CA ILE A 156 -7.28 -17.23 13.89
C ILE A 156 -7.77 -18.66 13.72
N ILE A 157 -9.03 -18.81 13.30
CA ILE A 157 -9.68 -20.11 13.19
C ILE A 157 -10.24 -20.28 11.78
N SER A 158 -10.02 -21.44 11.17
CA SER A 158 -10.61 -21.82 9.88
C SER A 158 -10.89 -23.33 9.86
N GLY A 159 -12.16 -23.72 10.00
CA GLY A 159 -12.53 -25.13 10.15
C GLY A 159 -11.88 -25.76 11.39
N GLU A 160 -11.09 -26.82 11.21
CA GLU A 160 -10.31 -27.45 12.29
C GLU A 160 -8.94 -26.80 12.52
N PHE A 161 -8.53 -25.87 11.64
CA PHE A 161 -7.28 -25.14 11.80
C PHE A 161 -7.43 -24.03 12.84
N LYS A 162 -6.47 -23.97 13.75
CA LYS A 162 -6.33 -22.92 14.76
C LYS A 162 -4.90 -22.42 14.77
N PHE A 163 -4.74 -21.10 14.78
CA PHE A 163 -3.47 -20.42 14.88
C PHE A 163 -3.51 -19.43 16.05
N ASP A 164 -2.63 -19.62 17.02
CA ASP A 164 -2.53 -18.74 18.18
C ASP A 164 -1.71 -17.50 17.81
N VAL A 165 -2.35 -16.33 17.90
CA VAL A 165 -1.74 -15.03 17.64
C VAL A 165 -1.04 -14.57 18.90
N LEU A 166 0.29 -14.67 18.91
CA LEU A 166 1.14 -14.30 20.04
C LEU A 166 1.54 -12.83 20.05
N ASP A 167 1.61 -12.21 18.88
CA ASP A 167 2.02 -10.83 18.65
C ASP A 167 1.51 -10.34 17.29
N VAL A 168 1.32 -9.03 17.15
CA VAL A 168 0.82 -8.39 15.93
C VAL A 168 1.69 -7.17 15.67
N LYS A 169 2.33 -7.13 14.50
CA LYS A 169 3.18 -6.01 14.08
C LYS A 169 2.52 -5.20 12.98
N LYS A 170 2.67 -3.88 13.08
CA LYS A 170 2.31 -2.94 12.01
C LYS A 170 3.60 -2.39 11.39
N ASN A 171 3.91 -2.88 10.19
CA ASN A 171 5.08 -2.47 9.41
C ASN A 171 4.67 -1.55 8.25
#